data_AF-A0A820PTQ2-F1
#
_entry.id   AF-A0A820PTQ2-F1
#
_cell.length_a   1.000
_cell.length_b   1.000
_cell.length_c   1.000
_cell.angle_alpha   90.00
_cell.angle_beta   90.00
_cell.angle_gamma   90.00
#
_symmetry.space_group_name_H-M   'P 1'
#
loop_
_entity.id
_entity.type
_entity.pdbx_description
1 polymer ?
#
loop_
_entity_poly.entity_id
_entity_poly.type
_entity_poly.pdbx_seq_one_letter_code
_entity_poly.pdbx_strand_id
1 'polypeptide(L)'
;EITQLTAKDSGAYKVTVNIQLNIEGIDFKLPEGIAPSFLNKPLIKQDVKIATVQIDIIADPIVTRIDRKGGNQYTIPLDIKNLASSDSGVYKCTLSNECGTAVANVVIKV
;
A
#
# COMPACT_ATOMS: atom_id res chain seq x y z
N GLU A 1 -23.07 -19.76 36.79
CA GLU A 1 -22.35 -19.13 37.91
C GLU A 1 -21.84 -20.24 38.82
N ILE A 2 -20.56 -20.23 39.18
CA ILE A 2 -20.02 -21.19 40.18
C ILE A 2 -20.00 -20.44 41.50
N THR A 3 -20.87 -20.83 42.43
CA THR A 3 -21.15 -20.05 43.64
C THR A 3 -20.39 -20.54 44.88
N GLN A 4 -19.75 -21.72 44.83
CA GLN A 4 -18.78 -22.17 45.84
C GLN A 4 -17.68 -22.99 45.14
N LEU A 5 -16.42 -22.56 45.30
CA LEU A 5 -15.25 -23.22 44.71
C LEU A 5 -14.60 -24.17 45.73
N THR A 6 -14.25 -25.37 45.28
CA THR A 6 -13.54 -26.39 46.07
C THR A 6 -12.22 -26.77 45.39
N ALA A 7 -11.37 -27.54 46.09
CA ALA A 7 -10.14 -28.07 45.50
C ALA A 7 -10.37 -28.97 44.27
N LYS A 8 -11.60 -29.48 44.06
CA LYS A 8 -11.96 -30.28 42.87
C LYS A 8 -12.23 -29.42 41.63
N ASP A 9 -12.44 -28.13 41.81
CA ASP A 9 -12.68 -27.15 40.75
C ASP A 9 -11.35 -26.51 40.26
N SER A 10 -10.19 -27.00 40.71
CA SER A 10 -8.91 -26.56 40.15
C SER A 10 -8.69 -27.20 38.77
N GLY A 11 -8.47 -26.39 37.74
CA GLY A 11 -8.16 -26.89 36.40
C GLY A 11 -8.11 -25.79 35.36
N ALA A 12 -7.69 -26.14 34.15
CA ALA A 12 -7.73 -25.23 33.02
C ALA A 12 -9.16 -25.18 32.45
N TYR A 13 -9.77 -24.00 32.50
CA TYR A 13 -11.09 -23.76 31.91
C TYR A 13 -10.95 -23.19 30.51
N LYS A 14 -11.60 -23.82 29.53
CA LYS A 14 -11.73 -23.27 28.18
C LYS A 14 -13.14 -22.74 28.00
N VAL A 15 -13.25 -21.42 27.89
CA VAL A 15 -14.51 -20.76 27.49
C VAL A 15 -14.43 -20.51 25.98
N THR A 16 -15.36 -21.09 25.22
CA THR A 16 -15.52 -20.80 23.79
C THR A 16 -16.80 -20.00 23.61
N VAL A 17 -16.71 -18.79 23.08
CA VAL A 17 -17.87 -17.97 22.74
C VAL A 17 -18.00 -17.97 21.22
N ASN A 18 -19.09 -18.54 20.70
CA ASN A 18 -19.44 -18.43 19.28
C ASN A 18 -20.50 -17.33 19.14
N ILE A 19 -20.13 -16.22 18.50
CA ILE A 19 -21.04 -15.11 18.23
C ILE A 19 -21.41 -15.18 16.75
N GLN A 20 -22.69 -15.39 16.43
CA GLN A 20 -23.22 -15.14 15.10
C GLN A 20 -23.69 -13.69 15.03
N LEU A 21 -23.11 -12.91 14.13
CA LEU A 21 -23.52 -11.53 13.89
C LEU A 21 -24.60 -11.52 12.80
N ASN A 22 -25.78 -10.98 13.12
CA ASN A 22 -26.79 -10.65 12.12
C ASN A 22 -26.72 -9.15 11.83
N ILE A 23 -26.00 -8.77 10.79
CA ILE A 23 -25.86 -7.39 10.35
C ILE A 23 -26.84 -7.18 9.20
N GLU A 24 -28.00 -6.63 9.50
CA GLU A 24 -29.02 -6.27 8.50
C GLU A 24 -28.82 -4.82 8.05
N GLY A 25 -28.88 -4.57 6.74
CA GLY A 25 -28.88 -3.21 6.18
C GLY A 25 -27.50 -2.54 5.99
N ILE A 26 -26.39 -3.27 6.10
CA ILE A 26 -25.09 -2.77 5.64
C ILE A 26 -24.83 -3.32 4.23
N ASP A 27 -24.90 -2.43 3.24
CA ASP A 27 -24.35 -2.69 1.91
C ASP A 27 -22.82 -2.63 2.00
N PHE A 28 -22.18 -3.78 2.17
CA PHE A 28 -20.74 -3.91 1.99
C PHE A 28 -20.42 -3.76 0.49
N LYS A 29 -20.16 -2.53 0.07
CA LYS A 29 -19.60 -2.28 -1.26
C LYS A 29 -18.11 -2.57 -1.23
N LEU A 30 -17.71 -3.65 -1.91
CA LEU A 30 -16.31 -3.84 -2.22
C LEU A 30 -15.87 -2.72 -3.17
N PRO A 31 -14.70 -2.09 -2.95
CA PRO A 31 -14.14 -1.15 -3.90
C PRO A 31 -14.06 -1.81 -5.29
N GLU A 32 -14.71 -1.21 -6.28
CA GLU A 32 -14.55 -1.62 -7.67
C GLU A 32 -13.26 -1.01 -8.22
N GLY A 33 -12.39 -1.85 -8.78
CA GLY A 33 -11.14 -1.39 -9.38
C GLY A 33 -9.96 -2.32 -9.15
N ILE A 34 -8.76 -1.77 -9.29
CA ILE A 34 -7.48 -2.47 -9.21
C ILE A 34 -6.60 -1.75 -8.19
N ALA A 35 -6.19 -2.46 -7.14
CA ALA A 35 -5.21 -1.97 -6.18
C ALA A 35 -3.89 -1.62 -6.89
N PRO A 36 -3.21 -0.52 -6.53
CA PRO A 36 -1.98 -0.13 -7.19
C PRO A 36 -0.92 -1.22 -7.08
N SER A 37 -0.18 -1.46 -8.16
CA SER A 37 1.01 -2.32 -8.13
C SER A 37 2.06 -1.87 -9.13
N PHE A 38 3.32 -2.16 -8.82
CA PHE A 38 4.47 -1.84 -9.66
C PHE A 38 4.66 -2.93 -10.71
N LEU A 39 4.63 -2.55 -11.99
CA LEU A 39 4.86 -3.47 -13.10
C LEU A 39 6.35 -3.81 -13.24
N ASN A 40 7.20 -2.80 -12.99
CA ASN A 40 8.65 -2.90 -13.09
C ASN A 40 9.31 -2.30 -11.84
N LYS A 41 10.56 -2.66 -11.58
CA LYS A 41 11.39 -1.92 -10.61
C LYS A 41 11.51 -0.46 -11.05
N PRO A 42 11.49 0.52 -10.12
CA PRO A 42 11.72 1.92 -10.46
C PRO A 42 13.02 2.10 -11.26
N LEU A 43 12.91 2.77 -12.40
CA LEU A 43 14.04 3.07 -13.26
C LEU A 43 14.58 4.44 -12.90
N ILE A 44 15.87 4.53 -12.62
CA ILE A 44 16.55 5.79 -12.32
C ILE A 44 17.43 6.14 -13.51
N LYS A 45 17.25 7.32 -14.06
CA LYS A 45 18.13 7.90 -15.09
C LYS A 45 18.76 9.15 -14.50
N GLN A 46 20.07 9.29 -14.64
CA GLN A 46 20.79 10.48 -14.21
C GLN A 46 21.49 11.09 -15.43
N ASP A 47 21.23 12.38 -15.66
CA ASP A 47 21.85 13.15 -16.74
C ASP A 47 22.31 14.50 -16.21
N VAL A 48 23.62 14.76 -16.29
CA VAL A 48 24.31 15.93 -15.74
C VAL A 48 23.95 16.20 -14.27
N LYS A 49 22.93 17.02 -14.01
CA LYS A 49 22.42 17.43 -12.69
C LYS A 49 20.91 17.18 -12.57
N ILE A 50 20.38 16.22 -13.32
CA ILE A 50 18.98 15.82 -13.29
C ILE A 50 18.92 14.33 -12.98
N ALA A 51 18.16 13.95 -11.95
CA ALA A 51 17.76 12.57 -11.73
C ALA A 51 16.28 12.43 -12.06
N THR A 52 15.94 11.55 -13.00
CA THR A 52 14.57 11.18 -13.33
C THR A 52 14.30 9.78 -12.81
N VAL A 53 13.33 9.67 -11.90
CA VAL A 53 12.80 8.39 -11.44
C VAL A 53 11.53 8.09 -12.22
N GLN A 54 11.51 6.98 -12.94
CA GLN A 54 10.38 6.51 -13.71
C GLN A 54 9.77 5.27 -13.05
N ILE A 55 8.46 5.31 -12.81
CA ILE A 55 7.71 4.23 -12.17
C ILE A 55 6.57 3.79 -13.07
N ASP A 56 6.57 2.52 -13.46
CA ASP A 56 5.47 1.91 -14.22
C ASP A 56 4.54 1.13 -13.30
N ILE A 57 3.24 1.42 -13.34
CA ILE A 57 2.25 0.87 -12.42
C ILE A 57 0.97 0.46 -13.15
N ILE A 58 0.19 -0.41 -12.49
CA ILE A 58 -1.22 -0.66 -12.79
C ILE A 58 -2.08 -0.26 -11.60
N ALA A 59 -3.16 0.48 -11.83
CA ALA A 59 -4.11 0.91 -10.80
C ALA A 59 -5.43 1.32 -11.45
N ASP A 60 -6.54 1.19 -10.71
CA ASP A 60 -7.84 1.73 -11.12
C ASP A 60 -8.70 1.98 -9.89
N PRO A 61 -9.18 3.21 -9.64
CA PRO A 61 -8.78 4.46 -10.28
C PRO A 61 -7.37 4.90 -9.85
N ILE A 62 -6.81 5.88 -10.56
CA ILE A 62 -5.61 6.60 -10.13
C ILE A 62 -5.96 8.07 -9.82
N VAL A 63 -5.54 8.57 -8.65
CA VAL A 63 -5.94 9.90 -8.13
C VAL A 63 -5.00 11.02 -8.61
N THR A 64 -3.81 10.67 -9.11
CA THR A 64 -2.78 11.63 -9.55
C THR A 64 -2.88 11.93 -11.05
N ARG A 65 -2.74 13.21 -11.43
CA ARG A 65 -2.67 13.65 -12.84
C ARG A 65 -1.44 13.07 -13.52
N ILE A 66 -1.58 11.97 -14.27
CA ILE A 66 -0.49 11.24 -14.93
C ILE A 66 -0.85 10.95 -16.39
N ASP A 67 0.15 10.96 -17.26
CA ASP A 67 0.04 10.55 -18.66
C ASP A 67 -0.35 9.07 -18.76
N ARG A 68 -1.51 8.80 -19.39
CA ARG A 68 -2.02 7.44 -19.60
C ARG A 68 -1.20 6.75 -20.68
N LYS A 69 -0.64 5.57 -20.38
CA LYS A 69 0.01 4.72 -21.38
C LYS A 69 -0.99 3.87 -22.19
N GLY A 70 -2.27 3.91 -21.79
CA GLY A 70 -3.38 3.11 -22.33
C GLY A 70 -3.90 2.11 -21.27
N GLY A 71 -5.21 1.94 -21.17
CA GLY A 71 -5.84 1.11 -20.14
C GLY A 71 -5.53 1.59 -18.71
N ASN A 72 -5.32 0.65 -17.79
CA ASN A 72 -5.07 0.90 -16.36
C ASN A 72 -3.56 1.01 -16.03
N GLN A 73 -2.71 1.25 -17.04
CA GLN A 73 -1.26 1.36 -16.88
C GLN A 73 -0.76 2.80 -16.99
N TYR A 74 0.15 3.18 -16.10
CA TYR A 74 0.67 4.55 -15.98
C TYR A 74 2.18 4.56 -15.77
N THR A 75 2.80 5.65 -16.21
CA THR A 75 4.22 5.94 -15.95
C THR A 75 4.33 7.27 -15.21
N ILE A 76 4.93 7.27 -14.01
CA ILE A 76 5.09 8.46 -13.16
C ILE A 76 6.56 8.90 -13.19
N PRO A 77 6.89 10.08 -13.74
CA PRO A 77 8.21 10.68 -13.62
C PRO A 77 8.34 11.54 -12.35
N LEU A 78 9.46 11.42 -11.64
CA LEU A 78 9.92 12.38 -10.64
C LEU A 78 11.29 12.93 -11.07
N ASP A 79 11.31 14.21 -11.41
CA ASP A 79 12.54 14.91 -11.81
C ASP A 79 13.12 15.71 -10.64
N ILE A 80 14.35 15.37 -10.24
CA ILE A 80 15.15 16.14 -9.28
C ILE A 80 16.15 16.96 -10.09
N LYS A 81 15.98 18.28 -10.10
CA LYS A 81 16.86 19.22 -10.81
C LYS A 81 17.97 19.72 -9.90
N ASN A 82 19.09 20.12 -10.48
CA ASN A 82 20.28 20.61 -9.77
C ASN A 82 20.84 19.62 -8.74
N LEU A 83 20.84 18.34 -9.11
CA LEU A 83 21.25 17.22 -8.27
C LEU A 83 22.59 17.48 -7.58
N ALA A 84 22.60 17.36 -6.25
CA ALA A 84 23.73 17.56 -5.37
C ALA A 84 23.91 16.36 -4.43
N SER A 85 25.08 16.25 -3.79
CA SER A 85 25.38 15.14 -2.87
C SER A 85 24.37 15.03 -1.72
N SER A 86 23.77 16.16 -1.30
CA SER A 86 22.70 16.22 -0.29
C SER A 86 21.40 15.56 -0.73
N ASP A 87 21.20 15.34 -2.02
CA ASP A 87 20.00 14.66 -2.56
C ASP A 87 20.16 13.13 -2.56
N SER A 88 21.32 12.61 -2.18
CA SER A 88 21.52 11.16 -2.00
C SER A 88 20.68 10.66 -0.82
N GLY A 89 19.95 9.57 -1.04
CA GLY A 89 19.08 9.03 0.00
C GLY A 89 18.12 7.97 -0.50
N VAL A 90 17.25 7.52 0.42
CA VAL A 90 16.16 6.59 0.12
C VAL A 90 14.86 7.39 0.04
N TYR A 91 14.26 7.38 -1.15
CA TYR A 91 13.00 8.03 -1.47
C TYR A 91 11.89 6.99 -1.45
N LYS A 92 10.80 7.25 -0.72
CA LYS A 92 9.65 6.35 -0.62
C LYS A 92 8.52 6.82 -1.53
N CYS A 93 8.12 5.99 -2.47
CA CYS A 93 6.92 6.17 -3.29
C CYS A 93 5.76 5.40 -2.64
N THR A 94 4.60 6.03 -2.49
CA THR A 94 3.38 5.41 -1.97
C THR A 94 2.24 5.72 -2.92
N LEU A 95 1.55 4.67 -3.36
CA LEU A 95 0.41 4.72 -4.27
C LEU A 95 -0.78 4.12 -3.53
N SER A 96 -1.89 4.83 -3.45
CA SER A 96 -3.08 4.37 -2.73
C SER A 96 -4.36 4.71 -3.48
N ASN A 97 -5.30 3.77 -3.50
CA ASN A 97 -6.70 3.99 -3.87
C ASN A 97 -7.60 3.19 -2.92
N GLU A 98 -8.91 3.20 -3.14
CA GLU A 98 -9.88 2.48 -2.31
C GLU A 98 -9.68 0.96 -2.31
N CYS A 99 -9.03 0.41 -3.35
CA CYS A 99 -8.73 -1.01 -3.48
C CYS A 99 -7.46 -1.44 -2.74
N GLY A 100 -6.57 -0.51 -2.35
CA GLY A 100 -5.36 -0.85 -1.62
C GLY A 100 -4.22 0.17 -1.73
N THR A 101 -3.04 -0.23 -1.27
CA THR A 101 -1.82 0.60 -1.25
C THR A 101 -0.59 -0.20 -1.68
N ALA A 102 0.28 0.41 -2.48
CA ALA A 102 1.60 -0.10 -2.83
C ALA A 102 2.69 0.90 -2.44
N VAL A 103 3.83 0.37 -1.97
CA VAL A 103 4.98 1.15 -1.52
C VAL A 103 6.24 0.65 -2.20
N ALA A 104 7.06 1.56 -2.73
CA ALA A 104 8.39 1.26 -3.27
C ALA A 104 9.42 2.22 -2.68
N ASN A 105 10.62 1.70 -2.43
CA ASN A 105 11.77 2.49 -2.02
C ASN A 105 12.73 2.63 -3.20
N VAL A 106 13.18 3.85 -3.46
CA VAL A 106 14.10 4.22 -4.53
C VAL A 106 15.35 4.79 -3.90
N VAL A 107 16.50 4.23 -4.22
CA VAL A 107 17.79 4.71 -3.71
C VAL A 107 18.43 5.61 -4.76
N ILE A 108 18.57 6.90 -4.44
CA ILE A 108 19.30 7.85 -5.27
C ILE A 108 20.69 8.02 -4.67
N LYS A 109 21.71 7.86 -5.51
CA LYS A 109 23.12 8.09 -5.16
C LYS A 109 23.69 9.07 -6.19
N VAL A 110 24.39 10.08 -5.71
CA VAL A 110 25.01 11.15 -6.50
C VAL A 110 26.52 11.07 -6.34
#